data_AF-A0A220UGH9-F1
#
_entry.id   AF-A0A220UGH9-F1
#
_cell.length_a   1.000
_cell.length_b   1.000
_cell.length_c   1.000
_cell.angle_alpha   90.00
_cell.angle_beta   90.00
_cell.angle_gamma   90.00
#
_symmetry.space_group_name_H-M   'P 1'
#
loop_
_entity.id
_entity.type
_entity.pdbx_description
1 polymer ?
#
loop_
_entity_poly.entity_id
_entity_poly.type
_entity_poly.pdbx_seq_one_letter_code
_entity_poly.pdbx_strand_id
1 'polypeptide(L)'
;MRARYPRYYAQKDLLGAAESVVAGYQRAVAGGTPVSMSHSWRDPDVPDESVQVIVGGERLLLTVEEWLGRIELAKPHVMSWVSARVHLEGAKHRAGRGRAEPYWHEAVRRANPGRR
;
A
#
# COMPACT_ATOMS: atom_id res chain seq x y z
N MET A 1 -0.58 -25.35 10.79
CA MET A 1 -0.70 -25.07 9.33
C MET A 1 0.31 -24.03 8.87
N ARG A 2 0.43 -22.84 9.51
CA ARG A 2 1.43 -21.80 9.17
C ARG A 2 2.89 -22.28 9.17
N ALA A 3 3.32 -22.97 10.24
CA ALA A 3 4.67 -23.52 10.33
C ALA A 3 5.03 -24.55 9.23
N ARG A 4 4.02 -25.15 8.59
CA ARG A 4 4.20 -26.13 7.51
C ARG A 4 4.39 -25.47 6.15
N TYR A 5 3.89 -24.24 5.96
CA TYR A 5 3.97 -23.49 4.70
C TYR A 5 4.34 -22.02 4.95
N PRO A 6 5.50 -21.75 5.58
CA PRO A 6 5.84 -20.41 6.04
C PRO A 6 5.89 -19.38 4.91
N ARG A 7 6.43 -19.77 3.74
CA ARG A 7 6.52 -18.90 2.55
C ARG A 7 5.16 -18.51 1.98
N TYR A 8 4.24 -19.48 1.87
CA TYR A 8 2.87 -19.23 1.40
C TYR A 8 2.13 -18.21 2.27
N TYR A 9 2.22 -18.35 3.60
CA TYR A 9 1.57 -17.42 4.51
C TYR A 9 2.29 -16.07 4.56
N ALA A 10 3.62 -16.03 4.44
CA ALA A 10 4.36 -14.78 4.29
C ALA A 10 3.92 -14.02 3.03
N GLN A 11 3.75 -14.71 1.89
CA GLN A 11 3.26 -14.08 0.66
C GLN A 11 1.85 -13.52 0.83
N LYS A 12 0.94 -14.28 1.45
CA LYS A 12 -0.42 -13.81 1.74
C LYS A 12 -0.44 -12.59 2.66
N ASP A 13 0.42 -12.59 3.68
CA ASP A 13 0.50 -11.49 4.63
C ASP A 13 1.13 -10.24 3.98
N LEU A 14 2.14 -10.40 3.11
CA LEU A 14 2.69 -9.30 2.29
C LEU A 14 1.62 -8.69 1.38
N LEU A 15 0.85 -9.55 0.70
CA LEU A 15 -0.25 -9.15 -0.17
C LEU A 15 -1.29 -8.35 0.63
N GLY A 16 -1.76 -8.89 1.77
CA GLY A 16 -2.73 -8.22 2.62
C GLY A 16 -2.23 -6.90 3.21
N ALA A 17 -0.94 -6.81 3.53
CA ALA A 17 -0.32 -5.57 3.99
C ALA A 17 -0.33 -4.49 2.90
N ALA A 18 0.12 -4.83 1.69
CA ALA A 18 0.12 -3.90 0.56
C ALA A 18 -1.30 -3.50 0.14
N GLU A 19 -2.21 -4.47 0.01
CA GLU A 19 -3.62 -4.21 -0.35
C GLU A 19 -4.30 -3.29 0.66
N SER A 20 -4.06 -3.50 1.96
CA SER A 20 -4.64 -2.66 3.00
C SER A 20 -4.23 -1.19 2.83
N VAL A 21 -2.96 -0.91 2.50
CA VAL A 21 -2.46 0.46 2.35
C VAL A 21 -2.92 1.07 1.03
N VAL A 22 -2.76 0.34 -0.08
CA VAL A 22 -3.09 0.84 -1.43
C VAL A 22 -4.59 1.07 -1.58
N ALA A 23 -5.43 0.12 -1.12
CA ALA A 23 -6.88 0.31 -1.13
C ALA A 23 -7.31 1.43 -0.17
N GLY A 24 -6.63 1.58 0.97
CA GLY A 24 -6.85 2.68 1.92
C GLY A 24 -6.64 4.05 1.26
N TYR A 25 -5.50 4.21 0.58
CA TYR A 25 -5.17 5.42 -0.19
C TYR A 25 -6.20 5.69 -1.29
N GLN A 26 -6.46 4.72 -2.15
CA GLN A 26 -7.36 4.87 -3.31
C GLN A 26 -8.81 5.18 -2.93
N ARG A 27 -9.24 4.74 -1.75
CA ARG A 27 -10.58 5.05 -1.20
C ARG A 27 -10.65 6.43 -0.55
N ALA A 28 -9.55 6.96 -0.03
CA ALA A 28 -9.54 8.22 0.71
C ALA A 28 -9.15 9.42 -0.15
N VAL A 29 -8.29 9.23 -1.15
CA VAL A 29 -7.65 10.30 -1.92
C VAL A 29 -8.16 10.32 -3.36
N ALA A 30 -8.54 11.51 -3.83
CA ALA A 30 -8.86 11.79 -5.23
C ALA A 30 -7.94 12.91 -5.75
N GLY A 31 -7.24 12.66 -6.86
CA GLY A 31 -6.36 13.65 -7.50
C GLY A 31 -4.97 13.83 -6.85
N GLY A 32 -4.51 12.88 -6.04
CA GLY A 32 -3.12 12.82 -5.57
C GLY A 32 -2.23 11.94 -6.47
N THR A 33 -0.96 11.77 -6.10
CA THR A 33 -0.02 10.87 -6.81
C THR A 33 -0.63 9.47 -7.00
N PRO A 34 -0.63 8.92 -8.23
CA PRO A 34 -1.15 7.57 -8.47
C PRO A 34 -0.42 6.52 -7.64
N VAL A 35 -1.20 5.67 -6.96
CA VAL A 35 -0.70 4.51 -6.21
C VAL A 35 -1.39 3.25 -6.71
N SER A 36 -0.60 2.25 -7.06
CA SER A 36 -1.08 0.93 -7.50
C SER A 36 -0.23 -0.19 -6.90
N MET A 37 -0.67 -1.43 -7.09
CA MET A 37 0.10 -2.60 -6.72
C MET A 37 -0.16 -3.77 -7.66
N SER A 38 0.77 -4.71 -7.67
CA SER A 38 0.73 -5.97 -8.39
C SER A 38 1.41 -7.07 -7.57
N HIS A 39 1.29 -8.33 -7.98
CA HIS A 39 1.94 -9.47 -7.33
C HIS A 39 2.18 -10.60 -8.32
N SER A 40 3.15 -11.46 -8.02
CA SER A 40 3.59 -12.57 -8.90
C SER A 40 2.47 -13.45 -9.46
N TRP A 41 1.42 -13.76 -8.69
CA TRP A 41 0.31 -14.57 -9.21
C TRP A 41 -0.59 -13.86 -10.23
N ARG A 42 -0.49 -12.53 -10.35
CA ARG A 42 -1.29 -11.71 -11.26
C ARG A 42 -0.49 -11.17 -12.44
N ASP A 43 0.79 -10.95 -12.24
CA ASP A 43 1.65 -10.21 -13.17
C ASP A 43 2.97 -10.95 -13.36
N PRO A 44 3.24 -11.44 -14.59
CA PRO A 44 4.43 -12.25 -14.88
C PRO A 44 5.73 -11.45 -14.81
N ASP A 45 5.67 -10.12 -14.86
CA ASP A 45 6.86 -9.26 -14.74
C ASP A 45 7.26 -9.03 -13.27
N VAL A 46 6.43 -9.47 -12.32
CA VAL A 46 6.70 -9.39 -10.88
C VAL A 46 7.37 -10.70 -10.44
N PRO A 47 8.58 -10.65 -9.83
CA PRO A 47 9.31 -11.84 -9.40
C PRO A 47 8.47 -12.78 -8.53
N ASP A 48 8.74 -14.09 -8.63
CA ASP A 48 8.04 -15.09 -7.83
C ASP A 48 8.04 -14.76 -6.33
N GLU A 49 6.93 -15.07 -5.68
CA GLU A 49 6.72 -14.82 -4.26
C GLU A 49 6.97 -13.36 -3.83
N SER A 50 6.67 -12.42 -4.72
CA SER A 50 6.76 -10.99 -4.41
C SER A 50 5.48 -10.22 -4.66
N VAL A 51 5.43 -9.05 -4.02
CA VAL A 51 4.39 -8.03 -4.15
C VAL A 51 5.09 -6.72 -4.52
N GLN A 52 4.55 -6.01 -5.51
CA GLN A 52 5.07 -4.73 -5.96
C GLN A 52 4.05 -3.62 -5.64
N VAL A 53 4.52 -2.51 -5.09
CA VAL A 53 3.75 -1.26 -4.93
C VAL A 53 4.39 -0.19 -5.80
N ILE A 54 3.57 0.56 -6.54
CA ILE A 54 4.03 1.64 -7.41
C ILE A 54 3.43 2.95 -6.92
N VAL A 55 4.26 3.99 -6.75
CA VAL A 55 3.83 5.35 -6.42
C VAL A 55 4.50 6.30 -7.41
N GLY A 56 3.71 6.96 -8.27
CA GLY A 56 4.24 7.96 -9.21
C GLY A 56 5.34 7.47 -10.17
N GLY A 57 5.45 6.15 -10.39
CA GLY A 57 6.50 5.52 -11.21
C GLY A 57 7.64 4.90 -10.41
N GLU A 58 7.80 5.24 -9.13
CA GLU A 58 8.72 4.55 -8.22
C GLU A 58 8.14 3.21 -7.78
N ARG A 59 9.01 2.21 -7.59
CA ARG A 59 8.62 0.84 -7.28
C ARG A 59 9.19 0.40 -5.92
N LEU A 60 8.34 -0.16 -5.08
CA LEU A 60 8.70 -0.94 -3.91
C LEU A 60 8.44 -2.41 -4.21
N LEU A 61 9.48 -3.23 -4.11
CA LEU A 61 9.37 -4.68 -4.22
C LEU A 61 9.48 -5.30 -2.83
N LEU A 62 8.50 -6.12 -2.46
CA LEU A 62 8.48 -6.89 -1.22
C LEU A 62 8.59 -8.36 -1.58
N THR A 63 9.70 -9.00 -1.24
CA THR A 63 9.90 -10.44 -1.50
C THR A 63 9.65 -11.25 -0.23
N VAL A 64 9.10 -12.46 -0.37
CA VAL A 64 8.95 -13.37 0.76
C VAL A 64 10.29 -13.67 1.43
N GLU A 65 11.36 -13.86 0.66
CA GLU A 65 12.70 -14.13 1.19
C GLU A 65 13.16 -13.04 2.15
N GLU A 66 13.01 -11.77 1.75
CA GLU A 66 13.44 -10.63 2.56
C GLU A 66 12.57 -10.44 3.81
N TRP A 67 11.27 -10.75 3.73
CA TRP A 67 10.29 -10.44 4.76
C TRP A 67 9.94 -11.61 5.66
N LEU A 68 10.51 -12.79 5.40
CA LEU A 68 10.32 -13.97 6.22
C LEU A 68 10.78 -13.69 7.67
N GLY A 69 9.90 -13.92 8.64
CA GLY A 69 10.19 -13.69 10.05
C GLY A 69 10.07 -12.24 10.55
N ARG A 70 9.72 -11.29 9.68
CA ARG A 70 9.45 -9.88 10.05
C ARG A 70 8.18 -9.31 9.42
N ILE A 71 7.23 -10.19 9.12
CA ILE A 71 6.05 -9.90 8.32
C ILE A 71 5.10 -8.88 8.99
N GLU A 72 5.09 -8.85 10.31
CA GLU A 72 4.37 -7.89 11.13
C GLU A 72 4.81 -6.43 10.88
N LEU A 73 6.02 -6.23 10.36
CA LEU A 73 6.55 -4.92 10.00
C LEU A 73 6.20 -4.51 8.55
N ALA A 74 5.61 -5.39 7.74
CA ALA A 74 5.37 -5.13 6.33
C ALA A 74 4.37 -3.99 6.12
N LYS A 75 3.22 -4.02 6.81
CA LYS A 75 2.22 -2.96 6.70
C LYS A 75 2.75 -1.57 7.09
N PRO A 76 3.37 -1.36 8.27
CA PRO A 76 3.90 -0.05 8.62
C PRO A 76 5.03 0.40 7.68
N HIS A 77 5.85 -0.53 7.18
CA HIS A 77 6.86 -0.21 6.17
C HIS A 77 6.24 0.28 4.86
N VAL A 78 5.24 -0.42 4.32
CA VAL A 78 4.54 0.01 3.10
C VAL A 78 3.85 1.35 3.31
N MET A 79 3.18 1.54 4.45
CA MET A 79 2.54 2.81 4.80
C MET A 79 3.54 3.96 4.82
N SER A 80 4.68 3.77 5.51
CA SER A 80 5.75 4.76 5.55
C SER A 80 6.30 5.07 4.15
N TRP A 81 6.62 4.03 3.37
CA TRP A 81 7.17 4.18 2.03
C TRP A 81 6.22 4.91 1.06
N VAL A 82 4.92 4.57 1.08
CA VAL A 82 3.89 5.24 0.26
C VAL A 82 3.71 6.67 0.72
N SER A 83 3.59 6.91 2.03
CA SER A 83 3.38 8.26 2.58
C SER A 83 4.51 9.23 2.23
N ALA A 84 5.74 8.75 2.14
CA ALA A 84 6.90 9.55 1.77
C ALA A 84 6.94 9.97 0.29
N ARG A 85 6.14 9.34 -0.58
CA ARG A 85 6.19 9.52 -2.05
C ARG A 85 4.93 10.09 -2.66
N VAL A 86 3.83 10.11 -1.92
CA VAL A 86 2.58 10.69 -2.40
C VAL A 86 2.59 12.20 -2.17
N HIS A 87 2.33 12.94 -3.24
CA HIS A 87 2.03 14.36 -3.21
C HIS A 87 0.50 14.51 -3.13
N LEU A 88 0.05 15.36 -2.20
CA LEU A 88 -1.37 15.53 -1.88
C LEU A 88 -1.84 16.97 -2.12
N GLU A 89 -0.96 17.86 -2.56
CA GLU A 89 -1.32 19.22 -2.93
C GLU A 89 -2.36 19.19 -4.05
N GLY A 90 -3.50 19.83 -3.81
CA GLY A 90 -4.62 19.83 -4.76
C GLY A 90 -5.55 18.62 -4.67
N ALA A 91 -5.17 17.57 -3.94
CA ALA A 91 -6.00 16.38 -3.75
C ALA A 91 -7.24 16.68 -2.89
N LYS A 92 -8.26 15.83 -3.04
CA LYS A 92 -9.53 15.92 -2.31
C LYS A 92 -9.83 14.61 -1.59
N HIS A 93 -10.68 14.70 -0.58
CA HIS A 93 -11.31 13.50 -0.04
C HIS A 93 -12.19 12.86 -1.10
N ARG A 94 -12.00 11.56 -1.33
CA ARG A 94 -12.94 10.82 -2.15
C ARG A 94 -14.21 10.55 -1.33
N ALA A 95 -15.35 11.01 -1.84
CA ALA A 95 -16.66 10.76 -1.23
C ALA A 95 -17.07 9.29 -1.46
N GLY A 96 -16.60 8.38 -0.60
CA GLY A 96 -16.88 6.95 -0.71
C GLY A 96 -17.68 6.41 0.47
N ARG A 97 -18.62 5.48 0.21
CA ARG A 97 -19.24 4.64 1.26
C ARG A 97 -18.24 3.57 1.69
N GLY A 98 -17.60 3.77 2.83
CA GLY A 98 -16.69 2.79 3.44
C GLY A 98 -15.93 3.41 4.61
N ARG A 99 -15.38 2.57 5.50
CA ARG A 99 -14.46 3.02 6.55
C ARG A 99 -13.15 3.45 5.89
N ALA A 100 -13.10 4.70 5.44
CA ALA A 100 -11.90 5.27 4.88
C ALA A 100 -10.82 5.33 5.97
N GLU A 101 -9.56 5.10 5.57
CA GLU A 101 -8.45 5.04 6.51
C GLU A 101 -8.20 6.44 7.10
N PRO A 102 -8.30 6.62 8.44
CA PRO A 102 -8.24 7.95 9.06
C PRO A 102 -6.97 8.73 8.73
N TYR A 103 -5.86 8.00 8.58
CA TYR A 103 -4.55 8.57 8.23
C TYR A 103 -4.61 9.40 6.94
N TRP A 104 -5.17 8.86 5.85
CA TRP A 104 -5.21 9.55 4.56
C TRP A 104 -6.14 10.76 4.54
N HIS A 105 -7.23 10.71 5.31
CA HIS A 105 -8.07 11.89 5.51
C HIS A 105 -7.32 13.01 6.24
N GLU A 106 -6.58 12.67 7.28
CA GLU A 106 -5.79 13.68 7.97
C GLU A 106 -4.67 14.24 7.09
N ALA A 107 -3.98 13.37 6.35
CA ALA A 107 -2.91 13.76 5.43
C ALA A 107 -3.40 14.73 4.34
N VAL A 108 -4.53 14.42 3.68
CA VAL A 108 -5.13 15.31 2.66
C VAL A 108 -5.53 16.66 3.26
N ARG A 109 -6.10 16.67 4.48
CA ARG A 109 -6.49 17.91 5.17
C ARG A 109 -5.28 18.78 5.50
N ARG A 110 -4.20 18.17 6.00
CA ARG A 110 -2.95 18.88 6.32
C ARG A 110 -2.29 19.47 5.07
N ALA A 111 -2.30 18.73 3.95
CA ALA A 111 -1.75 19.20 2.68
C ALA A 111 -2.61 20.29 2.00
N ASN A 112 -3.89 20.43 2.36
CA ASN A 112 -4.82 21.36 1.71
C ASN A 112 -5.59 22.22 2.74
N PRO A 113 -4.89 23.08 3.51
CA PRO A 113 -5.55 23.93 4.50
C PRO A 113 -6.56 24.87 3.82
N GLY A 114 -7.79 24.91 4.33
CA GLY A 114 -8.85 25.79 3.84
C GLY A 114 -9.73 25.21 2.72
N ARG A 115 -9.40 24.04 2.16
CA ARG A 115 -10.31 23.31 1.26
C ARG A 115 -11.21 22.36 2.08
N ARG A 116 -12.52 22.62 2.08
CA ARG A 116 -13.56 21.74 2.64
C ARG A 116 -14.27 20.99 1.53
#